data_AF-A0A3L7ND77-F1
#
_entry.id   AF-A0A3L7ND77-F1
#
_cell.length_a   1.000
_cell.length_b   1.000
_cell.length_c   1.000
_cell.angle_alpha   90.00
_cell.angle_beta   90.00
_cell.angle_gamma   90.00
#
_symmetry.space_group_name_H-M   'P 1'
#
loop_
_entity.id
_entity.type
_entity.pdbx_description
1 polymer ?
#
loop_
_entity_poly.entity_id
_entity_poly.type
_entity_poly.pdbx_seq_one_letter_code
_entity_poly.pdbx_strand_id
1 'polypeptide(L)'
;MEATTHVTRETLKAGEVLCSYCTARCCRYFAMNIDKPTTWEQFDNMRWYMMHGPFSIFVDGDSWYLLIPGDCQHLQADHRCGTYHTRPQICRDYTTDACEYDNDGVYDQYFETPDQLWEYAHAILPAKPRRAPGDPVSLPVLQMA
;
A
#
# COMPACT_ATOMS: atom_id res chain seq x y z
N MET A 1 -25.95 -17.24 -15.04
CA MET A 1 -24.92 -16.67 -14.15
C MET A 1 -25.65 -15.72 -13.23
N GLU A 2 -26.03 -16.19 -12.03
CA GLU A 2 -26.63 -15.31 -11.02
C GLU A 2 -25.64 -14.21 -10.68
N ALA A 3 -26.08 -12.95 -10.82
CA ALA A 3 -25.32 -11.80 -10.37
C ALA A 3 -25.10 -11.99 -8.86
N THR A 4 -23.85 -12.25 -8.47
CA THR A 4 -23.49 -12.32 -7.06
C THR A 4 -23.61 -10.89 -6.53
N THR A 5 -24.71 -10.59 -5.85
CA THR A 5 -24.97 -9.27 -5.27
C THR A 5 -23.83 -8.94 -4.30
N HIS A 6 -22.99 -7.97 -4.64
CA HIS A 6 -22.00 -7.42 -3.73
C HIS A 6 -22.74 -6.83 -2.52
N VAL A 7 -22.43 -7.37 -1.34
CA VAL A 7 -23.08 -6.94 -0.08
C VAL A 7 -22.32 -5.72 0.45
N THR A 8 -23.04 -4.64 0.65
CA THR A 8 -22.52 -3.39 1.23
C THR A 8 -22.90 -3.22 2.68
N ARG A 9 -22.32 -2.25 3.39
CA ARG A 9 -22.70 -1.95 4.76
C ARG A 9 -24.18 -1.57 4.89
N GLU A 10 -24.71 -0.83 3.93
CA GLU A 10 -26.12 -0.36 3.91
C GLU A 10 -27.09 -1.52 3.70
N THR A 11 -26.64 -2.58 3.02
CA THR A 11 -27.45 -3.75 2.67
C THR A 11 -27.18 -4.95 3.58
N LEU A 12 -26.25 -4.82 4.53
CA LEU A 12 -25.90 -5.84 5.50
C LEU A 12 -27.08 -6.14 6.44
N LYS A 13 -27.43 -7.43 6.58
CA LYS A 13 -28.51 -7.84 7.47
C LYS A 13 -28.09 -7.70 8.93
N ALA A 14 -29.09 -7.48 9.79
CA ALA A 14 -28.87 -7.40 11.23
C ALA A 14 -28.21 -8.69 11.76
N GLY A 15 -27.12 -8.54 12.52
CA GLY A 15 -26.37 -9.66 13.11
C GLY A 15 -25.29 -10.27 12.20
N GLU A 16 -25.17 -9.81 10.96
CA GLU A 16 -24.08 -10.19 10.06
C GLU A 16 -22.91 -9.18 10.12
N VAL A 17 -21.77 -9.58 9.58
CA VAL A 17 -20.57 -8.73 9.45
C VAL A 17 -20.07 -8.78 8.00
N LEU A 18 -19.59 -7.65 7.47
CA LEU A 18 -19.08 -7.57 6.09
C LEU A 18 -17.95 -8.57 5.82
N CYS A 19 -17.13 -8.88 6.83
CA CYS A 19 -16.08 -9.89 6.72
C CYS A 19 -16.58 -11.26 6.26
N SER A 20 -17.85 -11.61 6.49
CA SER A 20 -18.45 -12.88 6.04
C SER A 20 -18.63 -12.97 4.51
N TYR A 21 -18.56 -11.83 3.82
CA TYR A 21 -18.72 -11.70 2.37
C TYR A 21 -17.39 -11.34 1.66
N CYS A 22 -16.34 -11.08 2.43
CA CYS A 22 -15.02 -10.65 1.95
C CYS A 22 -14.06 -11.85 1.80
N THR A 23 -13.11 -11.74 0.87
CA THR A 23 -12.00 -12.70 0.69
C THR A 23 -10.81 -12.46 1.62
N ALA A 24 -11.09 -11.91 2.81
CA ALA A 24 -10.13 -11.55 3.85
C ALA A 24 -9.10 -10.46 3.47
N ARG A 25 -9.45 -9.51 2.60
CA ARG A 25 -8.53 -8.47 2.09
C ARG A 25 -7.63 -7.87 3.18
N CYS A 26 -8.22 -7.36 4.26
CA CYS A 26 -7.49 -6.70 5.36
C CYS A 26 -6.71 -7.64 6.30
N CYS A 27 -6.91 -8.97 6.19
CA CYS A 27 -6.19 -9.97 6.97
C CYS A 27 -5.01 -10.60 6.20
N ARG A 28 -4.76 -10.14 4.96
CA ARG A 28 -3.72 -10.64 4.05
C ARG A 28 -2.52 -9.71 3.93
N TYR A 29 -2.54 -8.60 4.66
CA TYR A 29 -1.44 -7.66 4.75
C TYR A 29 -1.47 -6.96 6.10
N PHE A 30 -0.39 -6.25 6.43
CA PHE A 30 -0.43 -5.20 7.42
C PHE A 30 0.20 -3.93 6.83
N ALA A 31 -0.22 -2.79 7.35
CA ALA A 31 0.28 -1.49 6.91
C ALA A 31 0.99 -0.81 8.07
N MET A 32 2.16 -0.24 7.78
CA MET A 32 2.92 0.55 8.74
C MET A 32 2.89 2.00 8.30
N ASN A 33 2.62 2.92 9.21
CA ASN A 33 2.75 4.33 8.92
C ASN A 33 4.23 4.67 8.65
N ILE A 34 4.46 5.48 7.62
CA ILE A 34 5.78 5.98 7.24
C ILE A 34 5.71 7.50 7.08
N ASP A 35 6.85 8.16 7.23
CA ASP A 35 6.93 9.61 7.03
C ASP A 35 6.68 9.97 5.56
N LYS A 36 5.93 11.05 5.32
CA LYS A 36 5.75 11.60 3.97
C LYS A 36 7.11 12.00 3.37
N PRO A 37 7.50 11.48 2.19
CA PRO A 37 8.74 11.85 1.55
C PRO A 37 8.64 13.28 0.98
N THR A 38 9.70 14.07 1.20
CA THR A 38 9.80 15.47 0.76
C THR A 38 11.03 15.76 -0.09
N THR A 39 11.98 14.81 -0.15
CA THR A 39 13.23 14.95 -0.90
C THR A 39 13.43 13.80 -1.88
N TRP A 40 14.28 14.04 -2.89
CA TRP A 40 14.67 13.01 -3.87
C TRP A 40 15.26 11.76 -3.21
N GLU A 41 16.07 11.92 -2.17
CA GLU A 41 16.69 10.81 -1.44
C GLU A 41 15.64 9.99 -0.68
N GLN A 42 14.67 10.66 -0.03
CA GLN A 42 13.59 9.96 0.68
C GLN A 42 12.72 9.14 -0.28
N PHE A 43 12.38 9.69 -1.45
CA PHE A 43 11.68 8.93 -2.48
C PHE A 43 12.50 7.76 -3.03
N ASP A 44 13.81 7.92 -3.20
CA ASP A 44 14.68 6.83 -3.69
C ASP A 44 14.84 5.73 -2.64
N ASN A 45 14.89 6.07 -1.35
CA ASN A 45 14.86 5.10 -0.26
C ASN A 45 13.54 4.31 -0.23
N MET A 46 12.40 5.00 -0.40
CA MET A 46 11.09 4.34 -0.50
C MET A 46 10.99 3.43 -1.72
N ARG A 47 11.50 3.90 -2.86
CA ARG A 47 11.61 3.13 -4.09
C ARG A 47 12.44 1.86 -3.86
N TRP A 48 13.57 1.97 -3.16
CA TRP A 48 14.39 0.83 -2.78
C TRP A 48 13.64 -0.17 -1.91
N TYR A 49 12.80 0.26 -0.94
CA TYR A 49 11.95 -0.66 -0.18
C TYR A 49 11.08 -1.52 -1.10
N MET A 50 10.38 -0.89 -2.04
CA MET A 50 9.48 -1.57 -2.99
C MET A 50 10.22 -2.53 -3.95
N MET A 51 11.53 -2.36 -4.16
CA MET A 51 12.31 -3.28 -4.99
C MET A 51 12.64 -4.61 -4.31
N HIS A 52 12.55 -4.71 -2.97
CA HIS A 52 12.94 -5.91 -2.22
C HIS A 52 11.81 -6.93 -2.01
N GLY A 53 10.58 -6.60 -2.37
CA GLY A 53 9.45 -7.48 -2.14
C GLY A 53 8.18 -6.95 -2.78
N PRO A 54 7.04 -7.65 -2.58
CA PRO A 54 5.75 -7.24 -3.10
C PRO A 54 5.14 -6.10 -2.26
N PHE A 55 5.93 -5.09 -1.88
CA PHE A 55 5.45 -4.00 -1.03
C PHE A 55 4.79 -2.92 -1.88
N SER A 56 3.66 -2.41 -1.39
CA SER A 56 2.98 -1.25 -1.97
C SER A 56 3.10 -0.07 -1.01
N ILE A 57 3.02 1.14 -1.55
CA ILE A 57 2.89 2.37 -0.73
C ILE A 57 1.54 3.00 -1.03
N PHE A 58 0.83 3.45 -0.01
CA PHE A 58 -0.44 4.14 -0.20
C PHE A 58 -0.58 5.36 0.70
N VAL A 59 -1.48 6.25 0.30
CA VAL A 59 -1.76 7.51 0.98
C VAL A 59 -3.24 7.57 1.31
N ASP A 60 -3.54 7.94 2.55
CA ASP A 60 -4.88 8.23 3.05
C ASP A 60 -4.84 9.56 3.82
N GLY A 61 -5.41 10.60 3.22
CA GLY A 61 -5.26 11.99 3.64
C GLY A 61 -3.79 12.44 3.60
N ASP A 62 -3.28 12.85 4.77
CA ASP A 62 -1.87 13.24 4.93
C ASP A 62 -0.97 12.08 5.36
N SER A 63 -1.53 10.89 5.59
CA SER A 63 -0.80 9.74 6.13
C SER A 63 -0.28 8.84 5.03
N TRP A 64 0.99 8.46 5.13
CA TRP A 64 1.64 7.52 4.21
C TRP A 64 1.81 6.17 4.89
N TYR A 65 1.66 5.10 4.11
CA TYR A 65 1.74 3.75 4.63
C TYR A 65 2.56 2.84 3.71
N LEU A 66 3.40 2.00 4.31
CA LEU A 66 4.02 0.85 3.65
C LEU A 66 3.13 -0.38 3.89
N LEU A 67 2.55 -0.91 2.82
CA LEU A 67 1.76 -2.14 2.83
C LEU A 67 2.68 -3.33 2.59
N ILE A 68 2.65 -4.26 3.54
CA ILE A 68 3.46 -5.48 3.51
C ILE A 68 2.50 -6.67 3.41
N PRO A 69 2.49 -7.42 2.28
CA PRO A 69 1.70 -8.62 2.16
C PRO A 69 2.14 -9.67 3.19
N GLY A 70 1.16 -10.36 3.75
CA GLY A 70 1.37 -11.39 4.76
C GLY A 70 0.04 -11.95 5.22
N ASP A 71 -0.27 -13.16 4.77
CA ASP A 71 -1.46 -13.89 5.22
C ASP A 71 -1.38 -14.13 6.74
N CYS A 72 -2.40 -13.66 7.48
CA CYS A 72 -2.49 -13.93 8.90
C CYS A 72 -2.53 -15.44 9.17
N GLN A 73 -1.66 -15.94 10.04
CA GLN A 73 -1.59 -17.37 10.41
C GLN A 73 -2.89 -17.94 11.01
N HIS A 74 -3.79 -17.07 11.48
CA HIS A 74 -5.08 -17.47 12.06
C HIS A 74 -6.23 -17.41 11.05
N LEU A 75 -5.96 -17.04 9.80
CA LEU A 75 -6.96 -16.98 8.75
C LEU A 75 -7.44 -18.39 8.38
N GLN A 76 -8.75 -18.62 8.40
CA GLN A 76 -9.38 -19.89 8.10
C GLN A 76 -9.73 -19.99 6.60
N ALA A 77 -10.08 -21.20 6.15
CA ALA A 77 -10.46 -21.47 4.76
C ALA A 77 -11.71 -20.72 4.30
N ASP A 78 -12.55 -20.28 5.24
CA ASP A 78 -13.75 -19.48 5.00
C ASP A 78 -13.49 -17.96 5.08
N HIS A 79 -12.22 -17.55 5.04
CA HIS A 79 -11.78 -16.15 5.09
C HIS A 79 -12.09 -15.41 6.41
N ARG A 80 -12.41 -16.15 7.48
CA ARG A 80 -12.63 -15.60 8.82
C ARG A 80 -11.46 -15.89 9.75
N CYS A 81 -11.38 -15.14 10.85
CA CYS A 81 -10.33 -15.33 11.85
C CYS A 81 -10.64 -16.52 12.77
N GLY A 82 -9.66 -17.38 13.01
CA GLY A 82 -9.80 -18.50 13.95
C GLY A 82 -9.68 -18.11 15.43
N THR A 83 -9.26 -16.88 15.76
CA THR A 83 -8.88 -16.48 17.12
C THR A 83 -9.58 -15.23 17.64
N TYR A 84 -10.86 -15.01 17.28
CA TYR A 84 -11.67 -13.84 17.71
C TYR A 84 -11.51 -13.47 19.19
N HIS A 85 -11.53 -14.46 20.09
CA HIS A 85 -11.47 -14.24 21.54
C HIS A 85 -10.11 -13.78 22.05
N THR A 86 -9.02 -14.09 21.33
CA THR A 86 -7.63 -13.81 21.73
C THR A 86 -6.91 -12.90 20.74
N ARG A 87 -7.67 -12.18 19.90
CA ARG A 87 -7.12 -11.22 18.95
C ARG A 87 -6.25 -10.15 19.65
N PRO A 88 -5.17 -9.70 19.02
CA PRO A 88 -4.47 -8.48 19.41
C PRO A 88 -5.42 -7.27 19.37
N GLN A 89 -5.11 -6.24 20.16
CA GLN A 89 -5.98 -5.07 20.30
C GLN A 89 -6.24 -4.35 18.96
N ILE A 90 -5.22 -4.22 18.10
CA ILE A 90 -5.36 -3.62 16.77
C ILE A 90 -6.44 -4.29 15.91
N CYS A 91 -6.61 -5.61 16.01
CA CYS A 91 -7.64 -6.34 15.29
C CYS A 91 -9.04 -6.23 15.94
N ARG A 92 -9.11 -5.81 17.21
CA ARG A 92 -10.37 -5.56 17.93
C ARG A 92 -10.88 -4.14 17.68
N ASP A 93 -9.96 -3.20 17.54
CA ASP A 93 -10.26 -1.79 17.26
C ASP A 93 -10.63 -1.55 15.79
N TYR A 94 -10.39 -2.52 14.92
CA TYR A 94 -10.78 -2.46 13.51
C TYR A 94 -12.29 -2.30 13.34
N THR A 95 -12.71 -1.30 12.56
CA THR A 95 -14.10 -1.09 12.16
C THR A 95 -14.27 -1.25 10.65
N THR A 96 -15.49 -1.59 10.23
CA THR A 96 -15.83 -1.71 8.80
C THR A 96 -16.35 -0.39 8.22
N ASP A 97 -16.08 0.75 8.84
CA ASP A 97 -16.65 2.04 8.42
C ASP A 97 -16.01 2.55 7.12
N ALA A 98 -14.72 2.24 6.91
CA ALA A 98 -13.98 2.52 5.67
C ALA A 98 -13.38 1.22 5.10
N CYS A 99 -14.23 0.19 4.96
CA CYS A 99 -13.78 -1.14 4.54
C CYS A 99 -13.46 -1.20 3.03
N GLU A 100 -12.26 -1.65 2.67
CA GLU A 100 -11.81 -1.86 1.27
C GLU A 100 -12.57 -2.94 0.49
N TYR A 101 -13.39 -3.74 1.16
CA TYR A 101 -14.29 -4.68 0.49
C TYR A 101 -15.55 -3.96 -0.01
N ASP A 102 -16.01 -2.97 0.74
CA ASP A 102 -17.27 -2.27 0.50
C ASP A 102 -17.09 -1.00 -0.35
N ASN A 103 -15.93 -0.37 -0.25
CA ASN A 103 -15.60 0.85 -0.98
C ASN A 103 -14.68 0.57 -2.19
N ASP A 104 -15.02 1.14 -3.35
CA ASP A 104 -14.27 1.01 -4.61
C ASP A 104 -12.92 1.76 -4.62
N GLY A 105 -12.63 2.60 -3.62
CA GLY A 105 -11.33 3.29 -3.50
C GLY A 105 -11.08 3.80 -2.09
N VAL A 106 -10.13 3.18 -1.38
CA VAL A 106 -9.77 3.54 0.01
C VAL A 106 -8.53 4.46 0.07
N TYR A 107 -7.88 4.72 -1.06
CA TYR A 107 -6.60 5.43 -1.09
C TYR A 107 -6.68 6.67 -1.98
N ASP A 108 -6.10 7.77 -1.52
CA ASP A 108 -5.85 8.95 -2.36
C ASP A 108 -4.78 8.65 -3.41
N GLN A 109 -3.80 7.83 -3.04
CA GLN A 109 -2.71 7.36 -3.91
C GLN A 109 -2.37 5.91 -3.56
N TYR A 110 -2.12 5.08 -4.57
CA TYR A 110 -1.68 3.70 -4.42
C TYR A 110 -0.57 3.40 -5.42
N PHE A 111 0.62 3.09 -4.92
CA PHE A 111 1.81 2.76 -5.68
C PHE A 111 2.06 1.25 -5.56
N GLU A 112 1.79 0.54 -6.65
CA GLU A 112 2.04 -0.90 -6.78
C GLU A 112 3.47 -1.20 -7.22
N THR A 113 4.13 -0.23 -7.85
CA THR A 113 5.46 -0.41 -8.42
C THR A 113 6.40 0.71 -8.01
N PRO A 114 7.71 0.43 -7.89
CA PRO A 114 8.72 1.46 -7.63
C PRO A 114 8.74 2.54 -8.71
N ASP A 115 8.37 2.22 -9.95
CA ASP A 115 8.39 3.20 -11.05
C ASP A 115 7.22 4.18 -10.96
N GLN A 116 6.02 3.75 -10.56
CA GLN A 116 4.90 4.66 -10.28
C GLN A 116 5.26 5.68 -9.18
N LEU A 117 5.89 5.21 -8.09
CA LEU A 117 6.35 6.08 -7.01
C LEU A 117 7.41 7.08 -7.52
N TRP A 118 8.31 6.60 -8.39
CA TRP A 118 9.37 7.43 -8.95
C TRP A 118 8.82 8.49 -9.90
N GLU A 119 7.87 8.14 -10.78
CA GLU A 119 7.17 9.08 -11.65
C GLU A 119 6.43 10.16 -10.84
N TYR A 120 5.76 9.77 -9.77
CA TYR A 120 5.14 10.71 -8.85
C TYR A 120 6.15 11.67 -8.22
N ALA A 121 7.31 11.18 -7.77
CA ALA A 121 8.39 12.03 -7.26
C ALA A 121 8.85 13.06 -8.29
N HIS A 122 9.00 12.66 -9.57
CA HIS A 122 9.34 13.59 -10.66
C HIS A 122 8.25 14.64 -10.90
N ALA A 123 6.98 14.31 -10.68
CA ALA A 123 5.88 15.24 -10.87
C ALA A 123 5.77 16.29 -9.75
N ILE A 124 6.10 15.91 -8.51
CA ILE A 124 5.88 16.79 -7.34
C ILE A 124 7.13 17.50 -6.83
N LEU A 125 8.33 16.98 -7.12
CA LEU A 125 9.58 17.57 -6.64
C LEU A 125 10.14 18.60 -7.62
N PRO A 126 10.90 19.59 -7.13
CA PRO A 126 11.62 20.50 -7.99
C PRO A 126 12.64 19.74 -8.85
N ALA A 127 12.78 20.19 -10.10
CA ALA A 127 13.74 19.62 -11.04
C ALA A 127 15.15 19.58 -10.44
N LYS A 128 15.83 18.43 -10.59
CA LYS A 128 17.24 18.31 -10.18
C LYS A 128 18.08 19.35 -10.93
N PRO A 129 19.08 19.97 -10.28
CA PRO A 129 19.99 20.88 -10.96
C PRO A 129 20.60 20.19 -12.18
N ARG A 130 20.46 20.82 -13.35
CA ARG A 130 21.16 20.35 -14.55
C ARG A 130 22.64 20.66 -14.38
N ARG A 131 23.50 19.77 -14.89
CA ARG A 131 24.92 20.06 -14.99
C ARG A 131 25.14 21.40 -15.71
N ALA A 132 26.07 22.18 -15.18
CA ALA A 132 26.55 23.37 -15.85
C ALA A 132 27.52 22.98 -16.97
N PRO A 133 27.60 23.79 -18.05
CA PRO A 133 28.71 23.69 -18.99
C PRO A 133 30.04 23.84 -18.25
N GLY A 134 30.85 22.77 -18.21
CA GLY A 134 32.14 22.74 -17.50
C GLY A 134 32.21 21.79 -16.29
N ASP A 135 31.09 21.21 -15.86
CA ASP A 135 31.13 20.21 -14.77
C ASP A 135 31.96 18.97 -15.19
N PRO A 136 32.90 18.51 -14.35
CA PRO A 136 33.82 17.44 -14.70
C PRO A 136 33.07 16.12 -14.96
N VAL A 137 33.22 15.54 -16.15
CA VAL A 137 32.51 14.33 -16.56
C VAL A 137 33.22 13.07 -16.06
N SER A 138 32.64 12.38 -15.09
CA SER A 138 33.07 11.05 -14.61
C SER A 138 32.38 9.93 -15.39
N LEU A 139 32.52 9.95 -16.72
CA LEU A 139 32.19 8.79 -17.55
C LEU A 139 33.44 7.92 -17.67
N PRO A 140 33.32 6.58 -17.59
CA PRO A 140 34.45 5.71 -17.85
C PRO A 140 34.88 5.92 -19.31
N VAL A 141 36.04 6.56 -19.51
CA VAL A 141 36.67 6.63 -20.82
C VAL A 141 37.15 5.22 -21.13
N LEU A 142 36.46 4.53 -22.03
CA LEU A 142 36.95 3.29 -22.61
C LEU A 142 38.25 3.63 -23.36
N GLN A 143 39.40 3.35 -22.75
CA GLN A 143 40.67 3.41 -23.46
C GLN A 143 40.61 2.36 -24.57
N MET A 144 40.46 2.81 -25.81
CA MET A 144 40.63 1.94 -26.97
C MET A 144 42.11 1.59 -27.07
N ALA A 145 42.41 0.29 -26.94
CA ALA A 145 43.75 -0.26 -27.11
C ALA A 145 44.23 -0.15 -28.57
#